data_AF-A0A191ZZR1-F1
#
_entry.id   AF-A0A191ZZR1-F1
#
_cell.length_a   1.000
_cell.length_b   1.000
_cell.length_c   1.000
_cell.angle_alpha   90.00
_cell.angle_beta   90.00
_cell.angle_gamma   90.00
#
_symmetry.space_group_name_H-M   'P 1'
#
loop_
_entity.id
_entity.type
_entity.pdbx_description
1 polymer ?
#
loop_
_entity_poly.entity_id
_entity_poly.type
_entity_poly.pdbx_seq_one_letter_code
_entity_poly.pdbx_strand_id
1 'polypeptide(L)'
;MILLIALVIAMIGGGVGYHLGFKEATKNGDLAMSTYKTGLATVTAAGLNTALQNFGQRVALGNLLTSQLVDQERGNAQTAADLHAQVPHVTTVYRPAPAAQPVPVPACVFTRGWLRSYNAAIGASVPANAQGTSVPAQATETTGAAPGDDDLAPAAITQAGVLSHHIDYAAGAKDLEAQLNKLIDYEEGLDVKQ
;
A
#
# COMPACT_ATOMS: atom_id res chain seq x y z
N MET A 1 -84.20 5.94 -42.97
CA MET A 1 -84.32 6.09 -41.51
C MET A 1 -83.50 5.04 -40.74
N ILE A 2 -83.61 3.75 -41.06
CA ILE A 2 -82.86 2.66 -40.38
C ILE A 2 -81.31 2.80 -40.49
N LEU A 3 -80.81 3.19 -41.66
CA LEU A 3 -79.36 3.37 -41.92
C LEU A 3 -78.74 4.52 -41.11
N LEU A 4 -79.51 5.58 -40.83
CA LEU A 4 -79.09 6.72 -40.02
C LEU A 4 -78.98 6.34 -38.53
N ILE A 5 -79.88 5.50 -38.04
CA ILE A 5 -79.88 5.02 -36.66
C ILE A 5 -78.68 4.08 -36.40
N ALA A 6 -78.37 3.18 -37.34
CA ALA A 6 -77.22 2.29 -37.23
C ALA A 6 -75.88 3.05 -37.19
N LEU A 7 -75.77 4.12 -37.98
CA LEU A 7 -74.56 4.95 -38.05
C LEU A 7 -74.35 5.79 -36.78
N VAL A 8 -75.44 6.28 -36.16
CA VAL A 8 -75.41 6.98 -34.86
C VAL A 8 -75.03 6.02 -33.72
N ILE A 9 -75.56 4.80 -33.71
CA ILE A 9 -75.21 3.77 -32.71
C ILE A 9 -73.73 3.38 -32.83
N ALA A 10 -73.20 3.24 -34.06
CA ALA A 10 -71.80 2.94 -34.29
C ALA A 10 -70.86 4.09 -33.83
N MET A 11 -71.24 5.35 -34.06
CA MET A 11 -70.47 6.50 -33.56
C MET A 11 -70.49 6.63 -32.03
N ILE A 12 -71.65 6.41 -31.40
CA ILE A 12 -71.78 6.45 -29.93
C ILE A 12 -71.04 5.26 -29.29
N GLY A 13 -71.19 4.06 -29.85
CA GLY A 13 -70.48 2.86 -29.39
C GLY A 13 -68.95 2.98 -29.54
N GLY A 14 -68.48 3.58 -30.64
CA GLY A 14 -67.06 3.87 -30.87
C GLY A 14 -66.50 4.91 -29.89
N GLY A 15 -67.24 5.99 -29.60
CA GLY A 15 -66.81 7.03 -28.66
C GLY A 15 -66.75 6.57 -27.20
N VAL A 16 -67.75 5.80 -26.76
CA VAL A 16 -67.78 5.24 -25.39
C VAL A 16 -66.70 4.17 -25.23
N GLY A 17 -66.53 3.28 -26.22
CA GLY A 17 -65.47 2.28 -26.23
C GLY A 17 -64.07 2.89 -26.23
N TYR A 18 -63.85 3.95 -27.03
CA TYR A 18 -62.59 4.68 -27.07
C TYR A 18 -62.25 5.34 -25.74
N HIS A 19 -63.23 5.98 -25.08
CA HIS A 19 -62.99 6.66 -23.80
C HIS A 19 -62.75 5.69 -22.64
N LEU A 20 -63.47 4.56 -22.61
CA LEU A 20 -63.26 3.49 -21.63
C LEU A 20 -61.88 2.83 -21.83
N GLY A 21 -61.55 2.46 -23.08
CA GLY A 21 -60.26 1.87 -23.41
C GLY A 21 -59.08 2.80 -23.14
N PHE A 22 -59.21 4.09 -23.45
CA PHE A 22 -58.19 5.10 -23.15
C PHE A 22 -57.99 5.25 -21.64
N LYS A 23 -59.07 5.31 -20.85
CA LYS A 23 -59.00 5.42 -19.39
C LYS A 23 -58.35 4.19 -18.75
N GLU A 24 -58.62 3.00 -19.27
CA GLU A 24 -58.02 1.76 -18.80
C GLU A 24 -56.54 1.65 -19.20
N ALA A 25 -56.19 2.04 -20.43
CA ALA A 25 -54.81 2.13 -20.88
C ALA A 25 -53.98 3.12 -20.06
N THR A 26 -54.51 4.30 -19.74
CA THR A 26 -53.84 5.29 -18.88
C THR A 26 -53.60 4.74 -17.48
N LYS A 27 -54.60 4.10 -16.86
CA LYS A 27 -54.44 3.47 -15.54
C LYS A 27 -53.36 2.39 -15.54
N ASN A 28 -53.36 1.53 -16.55
CA ASN A 28 -52.37 0.47 -16.68
C ASN A 28 -50.96 1.04 -16.93
N GLY A 29 -50.86 2.12 -17.72
CA GLY A 29 -49.60 2.85 -17.95
C GLY A 29 -49.06 3.52 -16.69
N ASP A 30 -49.92 4.21 -15.93
CA ASP A 30 -49.55 4.85 -14.66
C ASP A 30 -49.12 3.82 -13.61
N LEU A 31 -49.82 2.68 -13.54
CA LEU A 31 -49.45 1.56 -12.68
C LEU A 31 -48.08 0.98 -13.09
N ALA A 32 -47.88 0.68 -14.38
CA ALA A 32 -46.61 0.14 -14.87
C ALA A 32 -45.45 1.11 -14.62
N MET A 33 -45.67 2.41 -14.83
CA MET A 33 -44.69 3.46 -14.54
C MET A 33 -44.39 3.56 -13.03
N SER A 34 -45.40 3.47 -12.17
CA SER A 34 -45.24 3.47 -10.71
C SER A 34 -44.46 2.24 -10.22
N THR A 35 -44.80 1.05 -10.72
CA THR A 35 -44.08 -0.19 -10.42
C THR A 35 -42.63 -0.13 -10.88
N TYR A 36 -42.37 0.40 -12.09
CA TYR A 36 -41.02 0.59 -12.60
C TYR A 36 -40.19 1.55 -11.73
N LYS A 37 -40.75 2.72 -11.38
CA LYS A 37 -40.07 3.69 -10.51
C LYS A 37 -39.78 3.13 -9.12
N THR A 38 -40.74 2.40 -8.54
CA THR A 38 -40.54 1.73 -7.25
C THR A 38 -39.46 0.66 -7.34
N GLY A 39 -39.50 -0.19 -8.37
CA GLY A 39 -38.47 -1.20 -8.60
C GLY A 39 -37.07 -0.60 -8.78
N LEU A 40 -36.95 0.48 -9.55
CA LEU A 40 -35.70 1.21 -9.69
C LEU A 40 -35.22 1.77 -8.35
N ALA A 41 -36.10 2.38 -7.56
CA ALA A 41 -35.77 2.90 -6.23
C ALA A 41 -35.32 1.79 -5.25
N THR A 42 -35.93 0.61 -5.32
CA THR A 42 -35.52 -0.55 -4.51
C THR A 42 -34.15 -1.07 -4.93
N VAL A 43 -33.89 -1.21 -6.24
CA VAL A 43 -32.59 -1.67 -6.75
C VAL A 43 -31.48 -0.67 -6.42
N THR A 44 -31.73 0.64 -6.56
CA THR A 44 -30.73 1.66 -6.20
C THR A 44 -30.48 1.69 -4.69
N ALA A 45 -31.51 1.58 -3.85
CA ALA A 45 -31.35 1.50 -2.41
C ALA A 45 -30.55 0.24 -1.99
N ALA A 46 -30.83 -0.92 -2.61
CA ALA A 46 -30.08 -2.15 -2.36
C ALA A 46 -28.60 -2.03 -2.79
N GLY A 47 -28.34 -1.41 -3.94
CA GLY A 47 -26.99 -1.14 -4.43
C GLY A 47 -26.21 -0.20 -3.50
N LEU A 48 -26.84 0.90 -3.05
CA LEU A 48 -26.24 1.84 -2.10
C LEU A 48 -25.94 1.17 -0.74
N ASN A 49 -26.87 0.36 -0.22
CA ASN A 49 -26.66 -0.36 1.03
C ASN A 49 -25.48 -1.34 0.93
N THR A 50 -25.36 -2.06 -0.20
CA THR A 50 -24.24 -2.97 -0.47
C THR A 50 -22.93 -2.20 -0.56
N ALA A 51 -22.91 -1.08 -1.28
CA ALA A 51 -21.72 -0.23 -1.38
C ALA A 51 -21.29 0.31 -0.01
N LEU A 52 -22.24 0.75 0.83
CA LEU A 52 -21.95 1.25 2.17
C LEU A 52 -21.40 0.15 3.09
N GLN A 53 -21.95 -1.07 3.02
CA GLN A 53 -21.43 -2.21 3.78
C GLN A 53 -20.02 -2.57 3.34
N ASN A 54 -19.76 -2.63 2.03
CA ASN A 54 -18.44 -2.91 1.48
C ASN A 54 -17.43 -1.83 1.89
N PHE A 55 -17.84 -0.56 1.83
CA PHE A 55 -17.02 0.55 2.31
C PHE A 55 -16.69 0.43 3.80
N GLY A 56 -17.69 0.15 4.65
CA GLY A 56 -17.48 -0.02 6.09
C GLY A 56 -16.53 -1.19 6.40
N GLN A 57 -16.63 -2.30 5.68
CA GLN A 57 -15.73 -3.44 5.83
C GLN A 57 -14.29 -3.08 5.42
N ARG A 58 -14.12 -2.32 4.32
CA ARG A 58 -12.80 -1.84 3.86
C ARG A 58 -12.14 -0.92 4.89
N VAL A 59 -12.90 0.03 5.44
CA VAL A 59 -12.39 0.92 6.50
C VAL A 59 -11.99 0.14 7.74
N ALA A 60 -12.83 -0.81 8.17
CA ALA A 60 -12.53 -1.63 9.34
C ALA A 60 -11.28 -2.50 9.16
N LEU A 61 -11.13 -3.15 8.00
CA LEU A 61 -9.95 -3.94 7.65
C LEU A 61 -8.71 -3.06 7.59
N GLY A 62 -8.79 -1.92 6.90
CA GLY A 62 -7.69 -0.95 6.81
C GLY A 62 -7.20 -0.51 8.20
N ASN A 63 -8.12 -0.11 9.09
CA ASN A 63 -7.79 0.29 10.46
C ASN A 63 -7.11 -0.84 11.25
N LEU A 64 -7.58 -2.08 11.11
CA LEU A 64 -6.98 -3.25 11.76
C LEU A 64 -5.54 -3.46 11.28
N LEU A 65 -5.33 -3.47 9.95
CA LEU A 65 -4.02 -3.70 9.37
C LEU A 65 -3.06 -2.55 9.71
N THR A 66 -3.52 -1.30 9.72
CA THR A 66 -2.73 -0.16 10.19
C THR A 66 -2.30 -0.32 11.65
N SER A 67 -3.20 -0.76 12.54
CA SER A 67 -2.84 -1.01 13.94
C SER A 67 -1.75 -2.08 14.06
N GLN A 68 -1.88 -3.18 13.33
CA GLN A 68 -0.90 -4.26 13.32
C GLN A 68 0.45 -3.80 12.76
N LEU A 69 0.44 -2.97 11.72
CA LEU A 69 1.66 -2.38 11.14
C LEU A 69 2.40 -1.54 12.18
N VAL A 70 1.70 -0.64 12.86
CA VAL A 70 2.30 0.22 13.90
C VAL A 70 2.86 -0.62 15.05
N ASP A 71 2.20 -1.72 15.43
CA ASP A 71 2.72 -2.63 16.44
C ASP A 71 3.99 -3.35 15.99
N GLN A 72 4.06 -3.78 14.74
CA GLN A 72 5.22 -4.44 14.15
C GLN A 72 6.41 -3.48 14.00
N GLU A 73 6.20 -2.27 13.48
CA GLU A 73 7.22 -1.22 13.36
C GLU A 73 7.80 -0.87 14.74
N ARG A 74 6.95 -0.80 15.78
CA ARG A 74 7.41 -0.58 17.16
C ARG A 74 8.30 -1.72 17.66
N GLY A 75 7.94 -2.97 17.36
CA GLY A 75 8.75 -4.15 17.70
C GLY A 75 10.11 -4.16 17.00
N ASN A 76 10.14 -3.77 15.73
CA ASN A 76 11.37 -3.63 14.95
C ASN A 76 12.25 -2.52 15.52
N ALA A 77 11.68 -1.36 15.83
CA ALA A 77 12.40 -0.23 16.43
C ALA A 77 12.99 -0.59 17.81
N GLN A 78 12.24 -1.31 18.65
CA GLN A 78 12.75 -1.78 19.94
C GLN A 78 13.92 -2.75 19.75
N THR A 79 13.78 -3.71 18.84
CA THR A 79 14.86 -4.67 18.54
C THR A 79 16.11 -3.95 18.04
N ALA A 80 15.97 -2.95 17.17
CA ALA A 80 17.08 -2.14 16.68
C ALA A 80 17.76 -1.38 17.82
N ALA A 81 16.98 -0.77 18.71
CA ALA A 81 17.51 -0.08 19.89
C ALA A 81 18.30 -1.03 20.81
N ASP A 82 17.77 -2.23 21.07
CA ASP A 82 18.43 -3.24 21.90
C ASP A 82 19.73 -3.75 21.27
N LEU A 83 19.78 -3.86 19.94
CA LEU A 83 21.00 -4.23 19.21
C LEU A 83 22.03 -3.10 19.22
N HIS A 84 21.61 -1.85 19.03
CA HIS A 84 22.50 -0.69 19.13
C HIS A 84 23.16 -0.59 20.51
N ALA A 85 22.41 -0.86 21.58
CA ALA A 85 22.95 -0.89 22.93
C ALA A 85 24.06 -1.95 23.12
N GLN A 86 24.02 -3.04 22.33
CA GLN A 86 25.02 -4.11 22.37
C GLN A 86 26.25 -3.82 21.50
N VAL A 87 26.18 -2.89 20.53
CA VAL A 87 27.28 -2.62 19.60
C VAL A 87 28.61 -2.35 20.33
N PRO A 88 28.70 -1.45 21.34
CA PRO A 88 29.96 -1.23 22.05
C PRO A 88 30.48 -2.49 22.73
N HIS A 89 29.61 -3.35 23.25
CA HIS A 89 30.00 -4.59 23.90
C HIS A 89 30.64 -5.58 22.93
N VAL A 90 30.11 -5.69 21.72
CA VAL A 90 30.55 -6.69 20.72
C VAL A 90 31.67 -6.19 19.79
N THR A 91 32.02 -4.90 19.83
CA THR A 91 33.08 -4.34 18.95
C THR A 91 34.31 -3.81 19.69
N THR A 92 34.34 -3.84 21.03
CA THR A 92 35.46 -3.25 21.80
C THR A 92 36.43 -4.27 22.37
N VAL A 93 35.93 -5.42 22.85
CA VAL A 93 36.74 -6.48 23.46
C VAL A 93 36.36 -7.85 22.91
N TYR A 94 37.33 -8.75 22.85
CA TYR A 94 37.10 -10.15 22.50
C TYR A 94 37.86 -11.09 23.43
N ARG A 95 37.44 -12.36 23.47
CA ARG A 95 38.11 -13.40 24.25
C ARG A 95 38.81 -14.37 23.29
N PRO A 96 40.16 -14.48 23.29
CA PRO A 96 40.87 -15.33 22.35
C PRO A 96 40.75 -16.84 22.65
N ALA A 97 40.41 -17.21 23.90
CA ALA A 97 40.14 -18.59 24.31
C ALA A 97 39.10 -18.60 25.45
N PRO A 98 38.31 -19.67 25.65
CA PRO A 98 37.18 -19.68 26.59
C PRO A 98 37.49 -19.23 28.03
N ALA A 99 38.71 -19.46 28.54
CA ALA A 99 39.14 -19.04 29.87
C ALA A 99 40.11 -17.83 29.88
N ALA A 100 40.50 -17.29 28.72
CA ALA A 100 41.42 -16.16 28.64
C ALA A 100 40.72 -14.86 29.06
N GLN A 101 41.44 -13.87 29.59
CA GLN A 101 40.85 -12.56 29.89
C GLN A 101 40.40 -11.84 28.60
N PRO A 102 39.34 -11.02 28.63
CA PRO A 102 38.98 -10.16 27.50
C PRO A 102 40.12 -9.21 27.16
N VAL A 103 40.43 -9.07 25.88
CA VAL A 103 41.44 -8.15 25.35
C VAL A 103 40.82 -7.23 24.30
N PRO A 104 41.39 -6.03 24.05
CA PRO A 104 40.88 -5.13 23.02
C PRO A 104 40.82 -5.79 21.64
N VAL A 105 39.75 -5.52 20.88
CA VAL A 105 39.63 -5.96 19.49
C VAL A 105 40.73 -5.29 18.64
N PRO A 106 41.46 -6.03 17.79
CA PRO A 106 42.43 -5.44 16.87
C PRO A 106 41.78 -4.44 15.94
N ALA A 107 42.50 -3.38 15.55
CA ALA A 107 41.97 -2.39 14.63
C ALA A 107 41.54 -3.05 13.29
N CYS A 108 40.26 -2.98 12.98
CA CYS A 108 39.71 -3.42 11.70
C CYS A 108 39.87 -2.28 10.69
N VAL A 109 40.66 -2.51 9.63
CA VAL A 109 40.87 -1.55 8.55
C VAL A 109 40.01 -1.96 7.36
N PHE A 110 39.06 -1.10 7.00
CA PHE A 110 38.33 -1.21 5.75
C PHE A 110 39.03 -0.35 4.69
N THR A 111 39.10 -0.83 3.45
CA THR A 111 39.68 -0.04 2.35
C THR A 111 38.62 0.83 1.67
N ARG A 112 39.04 1.87 0.97
CA ARG A 112 38.12 2.71 0.17
C ARG A 112 37.42 1.91 -0.92
N GLY A 113 38.11 0.94 -1.52
CA GLY A 113 37.52 -0.01 -2.47
C GLY A 113 36.42 -0.85 -1.84
N TRP A 114 36.63 -1.35 -0.60
CA TRP A 114 35.59 -2.07 0.15
C TRP A 114 34.36 -1.20 0.39
N LEU A 115 34.57 0.04 0.87
CA LEU A 115 33.48 0.97 1.15
C LEU A 115 32.70 1.35 -0.12
N ARG A 116 33.38 1.49 -1.26
CA ARG A 116 32.71 1.73 -2.54
C ARG A 116 31.82 0.55 -2.94
N SER A 117 32.33 -0.68 -2.86
CA SER A 117 31.51 -1.88 -3.13
C SER A 117 30.33 -2.00 -2.17
N TYR A 118 30.54 -1.70 -0.88
CA TYR A 118 29.49 -1.67 0.13
C TYR A 118 28.38 -0.66 -0.23
N ASN A 119 28.76 0.59 -0.52
CA ASN A 119 27.82 1.66 -0.88
C ASN A 119 27.07 1.35 -2.18
N ALA A 120 27.76 0.79 -3.18
CA ALA A 120 27.12 0.37 -4.42
C ALA A 120 26.07 -0.72 -4.19
N ALA A 121 26.35 -1.68 -3.31
CA ALA A 121 25.42 -2.77 -2.99
C ALA A 121 24.12 -2.29 -2.31
N ILE A 122 24.21 -1.25 -1.47
CA ILE A 122 23.04 -0.67 -0.79
C ILE A 122 22.39 0.50 -1.56
N GLY A 123 22.85 0.78 -2.79
CA GLY A 123 22.33 1.87 -3.62
C GLY A 123 22.72 3.28 -3.16
N ALA A 124 23.71 3.40 -2.28
CA ALA A 124 24.20 4.66 -1.71
C ALA A 124 25.43 5.24 -2.44
N SER A 125 25.69 4.83 -3.69
CA SER A 125 26.83 5.34 -4.45
C SER A 125 26.69 6.85 -4.68
N VAL A 126 27.53 7.63 -4.00
CA VAL A 126 27.67 9.07 -4.23
C VAL A 126 28.48 9.26 -5.53
N PRO A 127 27.99 10.03 -6.51
CA PRO A 127 28.76 10.35 -7.70
C PRO A 127 30.09 10.99 -7.29
N ALA A 128 31.18 10.60 -7.93
CA ALA A 128 32.55 11.08 -7.64
C ALA A 128 32.72 12.61 -7.65
N ASN A 129 31.72 13.36 -8.14
CA ASN A 129 31.76 14.81 -8.35
C ASN A 129 30.74 15.61 -7.51
N ALA A 130 30.07 15.02 -6.50
CA ALA A 130 29.06 15.75 -5.72
C ALA A 130 29.70 16.70 -4.69
N GLN A 131 30.21 17.84 -5.17
CA GLN A 131 30.37 19.04 -4.34
C GLN A 131 28.98 19.52 -3.94
N GLY A 132 28.62 19.29 -2.68
CA GLY A 132 27.57 20.00 -1.94
C GLY A 132 26.25 20.18 -2.66
N THR A 133 25.33 19.22 -2.53
CA THR A 133 23.88 19.46 -2.44
C THR A 133 23.18 18.14 -2.14
N SER A 134 22.13 18.21 -1.33
CA SER A 134 21.24 17.10 -0.96
C SER A 134 20.92 16.20 -2.15
N VAL A 135 21.27 14.92 -2.05
CA VAL A 135 21.01 13.91 -3.10
C VAL A 135 19.66 13.24 -2.84
N PRO A 136 18.72 13.20 -3.80
CA PRO A 136 17.52 12.38 -3.69
C PRO A 136 17.85 10.90 -3.91
N ALA A 137 17.06 10.02 -3.31
CA ALA A 137 17.17 8.57 -3.42
C ALA A 137 16.85 8.10 -4.86
N GLN A 138 17.86 8.10 -5.73
CA GLN A 138 18.00 7.30 -6.97
C GLN A 138 19.24 7.83 -7.73
N ALA A 139 20.43 7.46 -7.28
CA ALA A 139 21.65 7.65 -8.06
C ALA A 139 21.95 6.36 -8.83
N THR A 140 21.33 6.22 -10.01
CA THR A 140 21.53 5.10 -10.92
C THR A 140 22.76 5.31 -11.81
N GLU A 141 23.94 5.57 -11.25
CA GLU A 141 25.19 5.44 -12.01
C GLU A 141 26.35 5.06 -11.07
N THR A 142 26.83 3.82 -11.21
CA THR A 142 28.09 3.35 -10.62
C THR A 142 29.24 4.08 -11.30
N THR A 143 29.55 5.30 -10.86
CA THR A 143 30.79 5.96 -11.25
C THR A 143 31.93 5.31 -10.48
N GLY A 144 32.80 4.61 -11.24
CA GLY A 144 34.05 4.07 -10.72
C GLY A 144 34.92 5.16 -10.08
N ALA A 145 35.90 4.72 -9.28
CA ALA A 145 36.85 5.56 -8.56
C ALA A 145 37.29 6.79 -9.38
N ALA A 146 37.27 7.97 -8.75
CA ALA A 146 37.85 9.17 -9.36
C ALA A 146 39.32 8.89 -9.73
N PRO A 147 39.84 9.43 -10.85
CA PRO A 147 41.24 9.24 -11.21
C PRO A 147 42.15 9.71 -10.07
N GLY A 148 42.94 8.79 -9.50
CA GLY A 148 43.82 9.05 -8.35
C GLY A 148 43.27 8.65 -6.98
N ASP A 149 42.08 8.03 -6.91
CA ASP A 149 41.58 7.46 -5.65
C ASP A 149 42.21 6.07 -5.41
N ASP A 150 42.96 5.91 -4.32
CA ASP A 150 43.62 4.65 -3.96
C ASP A 150 42.62 3.71 -3.25
N ASP A 151 42.20 2.66 -3.97
CA ASP A 151 41.27 1.65 -3.48
C ASP A 151 41.76 0.90 -2.24
N LEU A 152 43.07 0.82 -2.04
CA LEU A 152 43.69 0.14 -0.89
C LEU A 152 43.92 1.08 0.28
N ALA A 153 43.77 2.40 0.09
CA ALA A 153 43.85 3.35 1.18
C ALA A 153 42.78 3.07 2.24
N PRO A 154 43.06 3.32 3.53
CA PRO A 154 42.11 3.09 4.60
C PRO A 154 40.90 4.03 4.46
N ALA A 155 39.71 3.46 4.60
CA ALA A 155 38.47 4.19 4.76
C ALA A 155 38.28 4.60 6.23
N ALA A 156 37.76 5.80 6.48
CA ALA A 156 37.51 6.33 7.82
C ALA A 156 36.20 5.79 8.43
N ILE A 157 36.03 4.47 8.43
CA ILE A 157 34.87 3.77 9.01
C ILE A 157 35.32 2.74 10.03
N THR A 158 34.46 2.44 11.00
CA THR A 158 34.75 1.50 12.09
C THR A 158 33.82 0.29 12.03
N GLN A 159 34.23 -0.83 12.64
CA GLN A 159 33.38 -2.02 12.75
C GLN A 159 32.04 -1.70 13.45
N ALA A 160 32.09 -0.86 14.49
CA ALA A 160 30.89 -0.38 15.17
C ALA A 160 29.96 0.39 14.23
N GLY A 161 30.51 1.29 13.41
CA GLY A 161 29.73 2.05 12.43
C GLY A 161 29.08 1.16 11.37
N VAL A 162 29.81 0.14 10.87
CA VAL A 162 29.25 -0.83 9.91
C VAL A 162 28.13 -1.65 10.54
N LEU A 163 28.30 -2.12 11.79
CA LEU A 163 27.26 -2.88 12.49
C LEU A 163 26.03 -2.03 12.78
N SER A 164 26.20 -0.80 13.27
CA SER A 164 25.10 0.15 13.49
C SER A 164 24.34 0.43 12.19
N HIS A 165 25.05 0.68 11.08
CA HIS A 165 24.39 0.84 9.79
C HIS A 165 23.60 -0.42 9.40
N HIS A 166 24.16 -1.62 9.59
CA HIS A 166 23.46 -2.86 9.25
C HIS A 166 22.18 -3.03 10.08
N ILE A 167 22.21 -2.68 11.37
CA ILE A 167 21.03 -2.71 12.24
C ILE A 167 19.95 -1.77 11.69
N ASP A 168 20.31 -0.52 11.36
CA ASP A 168 19.38 0.48 10.83
C ASP A 168 18.80 0.05 9.47
N TYR A 169 19.67 -0.44 8.58
CA TYR A 169 19.25 -0.93 7.27
C TYR A 169 18.29 -2.12 7.38
N ALA A 170 18.59 -3.08 8.27
CA ALA A 170 17.75 -4.24 8.50
C ALA A 170 16.39 -3.87 9.13
N ALA A 171 16.35 -2.87 10.02
CA ALA A 171 15.11 -2.35 10.58
C ALA A 171 14.22 -1.76 9.48
N GLY A 172 14.78 -0.87 8.64
CA GLY A 172 14.05 -0.28 7.52
C GLY A 172 13.57 -1.32 6.49
N ALA A 173 14.38 -2.35 6.20
CA ALA A 173 13.97 -3.44 5.32
C ALA A 173 12.77 -4.22 5.87
N LYS A 174 12.77 -4.53 7.17
CA LYS A 174 11.64 -5.21 7.83
C LYS A 174 10.38 -4.36 7.89
N ASP A 175 10.52 -3.06 8.07
CA ASP A 175 9.38 -2.14 8.06
C ASP A 175 8.76 -2.05 6.66
N LEU A 176 9.58 -1.97 5.62
CA LEU A 176 9.11 -2.02 4.22
C LEU A 176 8.40 -3.33 3.90
N GLU A 177 8.96 -4.46 4.32
CA GLU A 177 8.34 -5.78 4.18
C GLU A 177 6.99 -5.84 4.92
N ALA A 178 6.91 -5.30 6.14
CA ALA A 178 5.67 -5.22 6.90
C ALA A 178 4.60 -4.41 6.17
N GLN A 179 4.96 -3.24 5.64
CA GLN A 179 4.06 -2.38 4.88
C GLN A 179 3.54 -3.08 3.61
N LEU A 180 4.43 -3.73 2.86
CA LEU A 180 4.05 -4.46 1.66
C LEU A 180 3.11 -5.62 1.97
N ASN A 181 3.41 -6.42 2.99
CA ASN A 181 2.55 -7.52 3.42
C ASN A 181 1.17 -7.00 3.86
N LYS A 182 1.10 -5.88 4.57
CA LYS A 182 -0.17 -5.27 4.99
C LYS A 182 -0.97 -4.72 3.81
N LEU A 183 -0.29 -4.20 2.78
CA LEU A 183 -0.95 -3.81 1.54
C LEU A 183 -1.50 -5.03 0.78
N ILE A 184 -0.73 -6.12 0.69
CA ILE A 184 -1.19 -7.38 0.10
C ILE A 184 -2.39 -7.92 0.87
N ASP A 185 -2.32 -7.99 2.21
CA ASP A 185 -3.45 -8.41 3.07
C ASP A 185 -4.69 -7.53 2.83
N TYR A 186 -4.50 -6.23 2.64
CA TYR A 186 -5.59 -5.30 2.37
C TYR A 186 -6.25 -5.57 1.03
N GLU A 187 -5.45 -5.81 -0.03
CA GLU A 187 -5.94 -6.09 -1.39
C GLU A 187 -6.51 -7.52 -1.53
N GLU A 188 -5.84 -8.55 -1.01
CA GLU A 188 -6.33 -9.95 -1.03
C GLU A 188 -7.56 -10.13 -0.14
N GLY A 189 -7.64 -9.41 0.98
CA GLY A 189 -8.85 -9.32 1.79
C GLY A 189 -10.06 -8.77 1.01
N LEU A 190 -9.84 -8.14 -0.15
CA LEU A 190 -10.88 -7.74 -1.10
C LEU A 190 -11.27 -8.87 -2.06
N ASP A 191 -10.34 -9.74 -2.43
CA ASP A 191 -10.54 -10.79 -3.44
C ASP A 191 -11.27 -12.03 -2.91
N VAL A 192 -11.20 -12.30 -1.59
CA VAL A 192 -11.93 -13.43 -0.97
C VAL A 192 -13.46 -13.23 -0.97
N LYS A 193 -13.98 -12.07 -1.43
CA LYS A 193 -15.42 -11.75 -1.45
C LYS A 193 -16.03 -11.51 -2.84
N GLN A 194 -15.44 -12.07 -3.91
CA GLN A 194 -16.10 -12.12 -5.23
C GLN A 194 -16.72 -13.48 -5.52
#